data_AF-N8Q569-F1
#
_entry.id   AF-N8Q569-F1
#
_cell.length_a   1.000
_cell.length_b   1.000
_cell.length_c   1.000
_cell.angle_alpha   90.00
_cell.angle_beta   90.00
_cell.angle_gamma   90.00
#
_symmetry.space_group_name_H-M   'P 1'
#
loop_
_entity.id
_entity.type
_entity.pdbx_description
1 polymer ?
#
loop_
_entity_poly.entity_id
_entity_poly.type
_entity_poly.pdbx_seq_one_letter_code
_entity_poly.pdbx_strand_id
1 'polypeptide(L)'
;MNLKKVKITVLDLDLKGCVYLNHFSHSQTVAYFFKIISRLGDGLFWLTMLAGLWMLEGLFYLVQLFYLIMSGSIGTLIYKILKQKTTRPRPYQVHQVIRLQEQPLDHFSFPSGHTLHAVMASTVLGYIQPMLLILMLPFTILVAISRMVLGLHYPSDVLVGALIGVVIASGIICAAPFLNIIL
;
A
#
# COMPACT_ATOMS: atom_id res chain seq x y z
N MET A 1 -13.89 16.33 -25.99
CA MET A 1 -14.41 15.93 -24.67
C MET A 1 -13.90 16.92 -23.61
N ASN A 2 -14.78 17.54 -22.82
CA ASN A 2 -14.40 18.62 -21.88
C ASN A 2 -13.67 18.03 -20.65
N LEU A 3 -12.44 18.48 -20.38
CA LEU A 3 -11.60 18.03 -19.26
C LEU A 3 -12.31 18.10 -17.89
N LYS A 4 -13.17 19.11 -17.68
CA LYS A 4 -13.96 19.22 -16.45
C LYS A 4 -14.93 18.05 -16.29
N LYS A 5 -15.59 17.64 -17.38
CA LYS A 5 -16.54 16.52 -17.37
C LYS A 5 -15.84 15.21 -17.03
N VAL A 6 -14.67 14.96 -17.64
CA VAL A 6 -13.84 13.78 -17.34
C VAL A 6 -13.44 13.74 -15.87
N LYS A 7 -12.95 14.86 -15.32
CA LYS A 7 -12.55 14.95 -13.91
C LYS A 7 -13.71 14.60 -12.97
N ILE A 8 -14.90 15.12 -13.23
CA ILE A 8 -16.10 14.84 -12.43
C ILE A 8 -16.47 13.36 -12.52
N THR A 9 -16.48 12.79 -13.73
CA THR A 9 -16.79 11.37 -13.93
C THR A 9 -15.81 10.46 -13.20
N VAL A 10 -14.51 10.76 -13.23
CA VAL A 10 -13.50 9.99 -12.51
C VAL A 10 -13.74 10.04 -11.00
N LEU A 11 -13.99 11.23 -10.44
CA LEU A 11 -14.26 11.38 -9.01
C LEU A 11 -15.53 10.65 -8.56
N ASP A 12 -16.59 10.67 -9.39
CA ASP A 12 -17.84 9.96 -9.12
C ASP A 12 -17.64 8.43 -9.14
N LEU A 13 -16.90 7.90 -10.11
CA LEU A 13 -16.54 6.47 -10.16
C LEU A 13 -15.72 6.05 -8.94
N ASP A 14 -14.77 6.88 -8.54
CA ASP A 14 -13.90 6.64 -7.39
C ASP A 14 -14.72 6.57 -6.09
N LEU A 15 -15.68 7.49 -5.93
CA LEU A 15 -16.60 7.48 -4.81
C LEU A 15 -17.51 6.25 -4.82
N LYS A 16 -18.13 5.92 -5.96
CA LYS A 16 -19.01 4.75 -6.10
C LYS A 16 -18.28 3.45 -5.73
N GLY A 17 -17.05 3.28 -6.21
CA GLY A 17 -16.21 2.14 -5.85
C GLY A 17 -15.92 2.09 -4.35
N CYS A 18 -15.60 3.24 -3.75
CA CYS A 18 -15.36 3.33 -2.31
C CYS A 18 -16.62 2.98 -1.49
N VAL A 19 -17.79 3.52 -1.84
CA VAL A 19 -19.06 3.22 -1.16
C VAL A 19 -19.43 1.74 -1.30
N TYR A 20 -19.31 1.17 -2.50
CA TYR A 20 -19.58 -0.23 -2.74
C TYR A 20 -18.72 -1.15 -1.87
N LEU A 21 -17.40 -0.89 -1.80
CA LEU A 21 -16.50 -1.71 -1.00
C LEU A 21 -16.66 -1.46 0.50
N ASN A 22 -16.91 -0.22 0.92
CA ASN A 22 -17.13 0.10 2.32
C ASN A 22 -18.42 -0.53 2.87
N HIS A 23 -19.42 -0.80 2.01
CA HIS A 23 -20.65 -1.49 2.41
C HIS A 23 -20.35 -2.85 3.08
N PHE A 24 -19.35 -3.61 2.61
CA PHE A 24 -18.96 -4.88 3.23
C PHE A 24 -18.55 -4.75 4.70
N SER A 25 -18.11 -3.57 5.13
CA SER A 25 -17.74 -3.31 6.52
C SER A 25 -18.93 -3.21 7.50
N HIS A 26 -20.16 -3.27 7.00
CA HIS A 26 -21.35 -3.36 7.85
C HIS A 26 -21.41 -4.71 8.58
N SER A 27 -20.83 -5.77 7.98
CA SER A 27 -20.60 -7.03 8.67
C SER A 27 -19.40 -6.89 9.62
N GLN A 28 -19.64 -7.10 10.91
CA GLN A 28 -18.62 -6.96 11.95
C GLN A 28 -17.45 -7.93 11.72
N THR A 29 -17.73 -9.17 11.29
CA THR A 29 -16.72 -10.17 10.98
C THR A 29 -15.81 -9.72 9.84
N VAL A 30 -16.40 -9.20 8.75
CA VAL A 30 -15.64 -8.69 7.60
C VAL A 30 -14.81 -7.48 8.00
N ALA A 31 -15.38 -6.56 8.80
CA ALA A 31 -14.65 -5.41 9.31
C ALA A 31 -13.45 -5.84 10.16
N TYR A 32 -13.61 -6.77 11.11
CA TYR A 32 -12.50 -7.26 11.92
C TYR A 32 -11.42 -7.95 11.09
N PHE A 33 -11.80 -8.80 10.13
CA PHE A 33 -10.85 -9.44 9.22
C PHE A 33 -9.99 -8.39 8.50
N PHE A 34 -10.61 -7.39 7.88
CA PHE A 34 -9.86 -6.36 7.16
C PHE A 34 -9.07 -5.43 8.08
N LYS A 35 -9.49 -5.20 9.34
CA LYS A 35 -8.66 -4.50 10.33
C LYS A 35 -7.37 -5.25 10.63
N ILE A 36 -7.45 -6.57 10.83
CA ILE A 36 -6.28 -7.42 11.03
C ILE A 36 -5.35 -7.34 9.82
N ILE A 37 -5.88 -7.57 8.62
CA ILE A 37 -5.10 -7.45 7.37
C ILE A 37 -4.46 -6.07 7.25
N SER A 38 -5.20 -4.99 7.54
CA SER A 38 -4.67 -3.63 7.46
C SER A 38 -3.53 -3.39 8.45
N ARG A 39 -3.60 -3.96 9.66
CA ARG A 39 -2.54 -3.84 10.68
C ARG A 39 -1.31 -4.65 10.32
N LEU A 40 -1.49 -5.82 9.69
CA LEU A 40 -0.38 -6.56 9.08
C LEU A 40 0.23 -5.79 7.89
N GLY A 41 -0.48 -4.81 7.34
CA GLY A 41 0.07 -3.88 6.35
C GLY A 41 0.86 -2.70 6.95
N ASP A 42 0.91 -2.53 8.27
CA ASP A 42 1.61 -1.43 8.93
C ASP A 42 3.13 -1.62 8.95
N GLY A 43 3.87 -0.50 8.93
CA GLY A 43 5.33 -0.52 8.91
C GLY A 43 5.97 -1.26 10.09
N LEU A 44 5.32 -1.28 11.26
CA LEU A 44 5.82 -2.02 12.42
C LEU A 44 5.82 -3.53 12.17
N PHE A 45 4.73 -4.07 11.59
CA PHE A 45 4.67 -5.49 11.25
C PHE A 45 5.79 -5.87 10.28
N TRP A 46 5.97 -5.08 9.22
CA TRP A 46 7.04 -5.31 8.25
C TRP A 46 8.42 -5.25 8.90
N LEU A 47 8.70 -4.26 9.75
CA LEU A 47 9.96 -4.17 10.49
C LEU A 47 10.19 -5.41 11.35
N THR A 48 9.17 -5.86 12.10
CA THR A 48 9.28 -7.06 12.94
C THR A 48 9.47 -8.33 12.13
N MET A 49 8.82 -8.45 10.98
CA MET A 49 8.98 -9.58 10.07
C MET A 49 10.41 -9.63 9.51
N LEU A 50 10.94 -8.49 9.08
CA LEU A 50 12.31 -8.38 8.57
C LEU A 50 13.35 -8.68 9.65
N ALA A 51 13.15 -8.19 10.87
CA ALA A 51 14.00 -8.52 12.00
C ALA A 51 13.97 -10.02 12.33
N GLY A 52 12.80 -10.66 12.28
CA GLY A 52 12.66 -12.10 12.46
C GLY A 52 13.39 -12.91 11.39
N LEU A 53 13.25 -12.52 10.10
CA LEU A 53 13.97 -13.17 9.01
C LEU A 53 15.49 -13.03 9.16
N TRP A 54 15.97 -11.85 9.57
CA TRP A 54 17.39 -11.64 9.85
C TRP A 54 17.90 -12.56 10.97
N MET A 55 17.11 -12.76 12.02
CA MET A 55 17.49 -13.66 13.12
C MET A 55 17.57 -15.13 12.68
N LEU A 56 16.79 -15.55 11.69
CA LEU A 56 16.76 -16.92 11.18
C LEU A 56 17.85 -17.19 10.13
N GLU A 57 18.03 -16.27 9.19
CA GLU A 57 18.91 -16.43 8.02
C GLU A 57 20.30 -15.81 8.22
N GLY A 58 20.47 -14.97 9.25
CA GLY A 58 21.73 -14.35 9.61
C GLY A 58 22.26 -13.33 8.59
N LEU A 59 23.59 -13.27 8.45
CA LEU A 59 24.28 -12.26 7.64
C LEU A 59 23.99 -12.38 6.14
N PHE A 60 23.59 -13.57 5.66
CA PHE A 60 23.28 -13.79 4.25
C PHE A 60 22.05 -13.03 3.77
N TYR A 61 21.16 -12.60 4.68
CA TYR A 61 19.94 -11.87 4.34
C TYR A 61 20.09 -10.34 4.38
N LEU A 62 21.28 -9.82 4.73
CA LEU A 62 21.51 -8.38 4.93
C LEU A 62 21.28 -7.56 3.66
N VAL A 63 21.62 -8.11 2.50
CA VAL A 63 21.47 -7.42 1.22
C VAL A 63 19.98 -7.24 0.88
N GLN A 64 19.18 -8.29 1.08
CA GLN A 64 17.73 -8.28 0.86
C GLN A 64 17.04 -7.28 1.81
N LEU A 65 17.46 -7.28 3.08
CA LEU A 65 16.99 -6.31 4.08
C LEU A 65 17.32 -4.87 3.67
N PHE A 66 18.54 -4.64 3.19
CA PHE A 66 18.95 -3.33 2.69
C PHE A 66 18.03 -2.87 1.55
N TYR A 67 17.73 -3.72 0.57
CA TYR A 67 16.80 -3.39 -0.51
C TYR A 67 15.41 -3.03 -0.02
N LEU A 68 14.86 -3.79 0.93
CA LEU A 68 13.52 -3.55 1.48
C LEU A 68 13.46 -2.26 2.29
N ILE A 69 14.49 -1.98 3.09
CA ILE A 69 14.60 -0.75 3.88
C ILE A 69 14.78 0.47 2.96
N MET A 70 15.67 0.37 1.97
CA MET A 70 15.91 1.44 1.00
C MET A 70 14.65 1.74 0.19
N SER A 71 14.01 0.69 -0.33
CA SER A 71 12.73 0.79 -1.03
C SER A 71 11.69 1.45 -0.14
N GLY A 72 11.42 0.91 1.05
CA GLY A 72 10.45 1.47 2.00
C GLY A 72 10.73 2.92 2.38
N SER A 73 12.00 3.31 2.51
CA SER A 73 12.42 4.69 2.83
C SER A 73 12.15 5.65 1.68
N ILE A 74 12.52 5.28 0.45
CA ILE A 74 12.25 6.06 -0.77
C ILE A 74 10.74 6.19 -0.98
N GLY A 75 10.01 5.08 -0.84
CA GLY A 75 8.55 5.05 -0.89
C GLY A 75 7.91 5.97 0.14
N THR A 76 8.43 5.94 1.38
CA THR A 76 7.97 6.82 2.47
C THR A 76 8.17 8.29 2.16
N LEU A 77 9.35 8.65 1.65
CA LEU A 77 9.65 10.02 1.26
C LEU A 77 8.70 10.50 0.17
N ILE A 78 8.53 9.71 -0.89
CA ILE A 78 7.69 10.07 -2.04
C ILE A 78 6.23 10.22 -1.63
N TYR A 79 5.66 9.27 -0.88
CA TYR A 79 4.24 9.37 -0.52
C TYR A 79 3.99 10.54 0.43
N LYS A 80 4.91 10.83 1.38
CA LYS A 80 4.77 11.98 2.30
C LYS A 80 4.75 13.31 1.53
N ILE A 81 5.65 13.48 0.56
CA ILE A 81 5.68 14.66 -0.31
C ILE A 81 4.37 14.78 -1.10
N LEU A 82 3.89 13.68 -1.70
CA LEU A 82 2.65 13.68 -2.47
C LEU A 82 1.42 14.00 -1.60
N LYS A 83 1.36 13.48 -0.37
CA LYS A 83 0.28 13.78 0.57
C LYS A 83 0.21 15.26 0.92
N GLN A 84 1.37 15.87 1.18
CA GLN A 84 1.44 17.30 1.49
C GLN A 84 1.09 18.18 0.28
N LYS A 85 1.42 17.75 -0.94
CA LYS A 85 1.12 18.52 -2.16
C LYS A 85 -0.32 18.39 -2.64
N THR A 86 -0.91 17.20 -2.52
CA THR A 86 -2.26 16.92 -3.05
C THR A 86 -3.36 17.23 -2.05
N THR A 87 -3.06 17.15 -0.74
CA THR A 87 -3.97 17.45 0.37
C THR A 87 -5.37 16.84 0.22
N ARG A 88 -5.47 15.69 -0.44
CA ARG A 88 -6.77 15.08 -0.77
C ARG A 88 -7.45 14.61 0.52
N PRO A 89 -8.68 15.03 0.82
CA PRO A 89 -9.41 14.56 1.98
C PRO A 89 -9.81 13.10 1.81
N ARG A 90 -9.89 12.35 2.91
CA ARG A 90 -10.28 10.94 2.91
C ARG A 90 -11.78 10.76 2.63
N PRO A 91 -12.21 9.59 2.11
CA PRO A 91 -13.61 9.35 1.77
C PRO A 91 -14.56 9.60 2.96
N TYR A 92 -14.24 9.08 4.14
CA TYR A 92 -15.06 9.26 5.35
C TYR A 92 -15.17 10.73 5.81
N GLN A 93 -14.23 11.60 5.45
CA GLN A 93 -14.26 13.02 5.85
C GLN A 93 -15.24 13.82 5.00
N VAL A 94 -15.52 13.38 3.78
CA VAL A 94 -16.34 14.11 2.80
C VAL A 94 -17.73 13.50 2.68
N HIS A 95 -17.86 12.17 2.84
CA HIS A 95 -19.10 11.45 2.57
C HIS A 95 -19.57 10.69 3.81
N GLN A 96 -20.67 11.16 4.41
CA GLN A 96 -21.25 10.58 5.63
C GLN A 96 -21.72 9.13 5.49
N VAL A 97 -22.00 8.67 4.27
CA VAL A 97 -22.36 7.27 3.98
C VAL A 97 -21.18 6.31 4.22
N ILE A 98 -19.95 6.81 4.24
CA ILE A 98 -18.75 5.98 4.43
C ILE A 98 -18.48 5.81 5.92
N ARG A 99 -18.50 4.57 6.38
CA ARG A 99 -18.20 4.22 7.77
C ARG A 99 -16.70 4.09 7.97
N LEU A 100 -16.14 4.91 8.86
CA LEU A 100 -14.76 4.77 9.31
C LEU A 100 -14.63 3.55 10.24
N GLN A 101 -13.76 2.62 9.88
CA GLN A 101 -13.58 1.37 10.64
C GLN A 101 -12.25 1.30 11.41
N GLU A 102 -11.23 2.01 10.96
CA GLU A 102 -9.91 2.06 11.59
C GLU A 102 -9.42 3.51 11.60
N GLN A 103 -8.68 3.94 12.62
CA GLN A 103 -8.13 5.29 12.64
C GLN A 103 -6.97 5.40 11.64
N PRO A 104 -6.94 6.45 10.79
CA PRO A 104 -5.82 6.66 9.90
C PRO A 104 -4.58 7.15 10.67
N LEU A 105 -3.39 6.74 10.21
CA LEU A 105 -2.10 7.20 10.76
C LEU A 105 -1.74 8.64 10.35
N ASP A 106 -2.45 9.20 9.36
CA ASP A 106 -2.23 10.55 8.84
C ASP A 106 -3.52 11.15 8.27
N HIS A 107 -3.50 12.45 7.94
CA HIS A 107 -4.69 13.19 7.55
C HIS A 107 -5.14 12.96 6.09
N PHE A 108 -4.22 12.93 5.12
CA PHE A 108 -4.57 12.94 3.68
C PHE A 108 -4.68 11.55 3.06
N SER A 109 -5.52 11.40 2.04
CA SER A 109 -5.82 10.11 1.41
C SER A 109 -4.82 9.70 0.32
N PHE A 110 -4.28 10.64 -0.45
CA PHE A 110 -3.53 10.31 -1.66
C PHE A 110 -2.01 10.40 -1.50
N PRO A 111 -1.23 9.39 -1.93
CA PRO A 111 -1.64 8.04 -2.32
C PRO A 111 -1.80 7.11 -1.10
N SER A 112 -2.24 5.87 -1.32
CA SER A 112 -2.31 4.84 -0.27
C SER A 112 -0.91 4.35 0.12
N GLY A 113 -0.46 4.72 1.33
CA GLY A 113 0.81 4.29 1.90
C GLY A 113 0.88 2.77 2.13
N HIS A 114 -0.13 2.17 2.75
CA HIS A 114 -0.20 0.70 2.96
C HIS A 114 -0.07 -0.07 1.66
N THR A 115 -0.80 0.32 0.63
CA THR A 115 -0.76 -0.34 -0.68
C THR A 115 0.62 -0.20 -1.30
N LEU A 116 1.20 1.01 -1.26
CA LEU A 116 2.54 1.29 -1.78
C LEU A 116 3.58 0.37 -1.13
N HIS A 117 3.63 0.27 0.20
CA HIS A 117 4.62 -0.56 0.89
C HIS A 117 4.40 -2.06 0.65
N ALA A 118 3.14 -2.54 0.67
CA ALA A 118 2.83 -3.95 0.43
C ALA A 118 3.24 -4.38 -0.99
N VAL A 119 2.99 -3.53 -1.98
CA VAL A 119 3.42 -3.76 -3.37
C VAL A 119 4.94 -3.75 -3.49
N MET A 120 5.61 -2.76 -2.89
CA MET A 120 7.07 -2.69 -2.91
C MET A 120 7.74 -3.92 -2.30
N ALA A 121 7.26 -4.33 -1.12
CA ALA A 121 7.74 -5.54 -0.46
C ALA A 121 7.51 -6.77 -1.33
N SER A 122 6.32 -6.92 -1.91
CA SER A 122 5.96 -8.05 -2.78
C SER A 122 6.80 -8.09 -4.06
N THR A 123 7.07 -6.95 -4.68
CA THR A 123 7.89 -6.87 -5.89
C THR A 123 9.35 -7.20 -5.59
N VAL A 124 9.93 -6.64 -4.53
CA VAL A 124 11.34 -6.93 -4.15
C VAL A 124 11.52 -8.37 -3.70
N LEU A 125 10.69 -8.85 -2.76
CA LEU A 125 10.79 -10.23 -2.26
C LEU A 125 10.42 -11.26 -3.32
N GLY A 126 9.47 -10.96 -4.20
CA GLY A 126 9.11 -11.84 -5.30
C GLY A 126 10.17 -11.92 -6.40
N TYR A 127 10.98 -10.86 -6.57
CA TYR A 127 12.15 -10.92 -7.46
C TYR A 127 13.25 -11.82 -6.88
N ILE A 128 13.51 -11.69 -5.57
CA ILE A 128 14.53 -12.49 -4.87
C ILE A 128 14.10 -13.96 -4.74
N GLN A 129 12.86 -14.20 -4.33
CA GLN A 129 12.31 -15.53 -4.07
C GLN A 129 10.88 -15.62 -4.65
N PRO A 130 10.73 -16.01 -5.93
CA PRO A 130 9.44 -16.03 -6.62
C PRO A 130 8.35 -16.85 -5.93
N MET A 131 8.73 -17.89 -5.19
CA MET A 131 7.78 -18.72 -4.44
C MET A 131 7.01 -17.93 -3.37
N LEU A 132 7.57 -16.84 -2.84
CA LEU A 132 6.85 -15.99 -1.87
C LEU A 132 5.65 -15.29 -2.49
N LEU A 133 5.62 -15.08 -3.81
CA LEU A 133 4.51 -14.41 -4.50
C LEU A 133 3.18 -15.15 -4.33
N ILE A 134 3.21 -16.48 -4.14
CA ILE A 134 2.02 -17.30 -3.89
C ILE A 134 1.27 -16.79 -2.65
N LEU A 135 2.00 -16.36 -1.62
CA LEU A 135 1.43 -15.82 -0.39
C LEU A 135 1.29 -14.29 -0.44
N MET A 136 2.31 -13.61 -0.98
CA MET A 136 2.41 -12.15 -0.93
C MET A 136 1.43 -11.45 -1.87
N LEU A 137 1.14 -12.00 -3.06
CA LEU A 137 0.19 -11.36 -3.98
C LEU A 137 -1.24 -11.34 -3.41
N PRO A 138 -1.81 -12.48 -2.93
CA PRO A 138 -3.10 -12.44 -2.25
C PRO A 138 -3.10 -11.50 -1.05
N PHE A 139 -2.05 -11.52 -0.22
CA PHE A 139 -1.93 -10.64 0.93
C PHE A 139 -1.93 -9.15 0.53
N THR A 140 -1.14 -8.77 -0.48
CA THR A 140 -1.08 -7.39 -0.98
C THR A 140 -2.41 -6.93 -1.58
N ILE A 141 -3.12 -7.81 -2.28
CA ILE A 141 -4.48 -7.54 -2.77
C ILE A 141 -5.43 -7.32 -1.59
N LEU A 142 -5.37 -8.16 -0.55
CA LEU A 142 -6.17 -8.00 0.67
C LEU A 142 -5.84 -6.70 1.40
N VAL A 143 -4.57 -6.31 1.50
CA VAL A 143 -4.15 -5.02 2.05
C VAL A 143 -4.74 -3.88 1.24
N ALA A 144 -4.65 -3.92 -0.09
CA ALA A 144 -5.23 -2.91 -0.97
C ALA A 144 -6.75 -2.77 -0.79
N ILE A 145 -7.47 -3.90 -0.77
CA ILE A 145 -8.93 -3.94 -0.56
C ILE A 145 -9.29 -3.41 0.83
N SER A 146 -8.52 -3.75 1.87
CA SER A 146 -8.76 -3.29 3.24
C SER A 146 -8.86 -1.77 3.33
N ARG A 147 -8.09 -1.04 2.52
CA ARG A 147 -8.06 0.43 2.53
C ARG A 147 -9.38 1.06 2.10
N MET A 148 -10.07 0.42 1.16
CA MET A 148 -11.38 0.86 0.67
C MET A 148 -12.50 0.36 1.58
N VAL A 149 -12.44 -0.92 1.99
CA VAL A 149 -13.43 -1.51 2.91
C VAL A 149 -13.48 -0.75 4.23
N LEU A 150 -12.34 -0.33 4.78
CA LEU A 150 -12.26 0.40 6.04
C LEU A 150 -12.59 1.90 5.93
N GLY A 151 -12.91 2.39 4.72
CA GLY A 151 -13.33 3.78 4.47
C GLY A 151 -12.19 4.79 4.41
N LEU A 152 -10.95 4.33 4.21
CA LEU A 152 -9.75 5.15 4.38
C LEU A 152 -9.24 5.77 3.08
N HIS A 153 -9.42 5.09 1.95
CA HIS A 153 -8.85 5.48 0.66
C HIS A 153 -9.83 5.25 -0.48
N TYR A 154 -9.71 6.08 -1.51
CA TYR A 154 -10.40 5.86 -2.77
C TYR A 154 -9.68 4.82 -3.64
N PRO A 155 -10.37 4.12 -4.56
CA PRO A 155 -9.75 3.24 -5.55
C PRO A 155 -8.54 3.85 -6.28
N SER A 156 -8.59 5.12 -6.67
CA SER A 156 -7.47 5.79 -7.34
C SER A 156 -6.26 6.02 -6.42
N ASP A 157 -6.46 6.25 -5.11
CA ASP A 157 -5.37 6.34 -4.14
C ASP A 157 -4.61 5.01 -4.04
N VAL A 158 -5.36 3.90 -4.09
CA VAL A 158 -4.84 2.52 -4.05
C VAL A 158 -4.10 2.18 -5.34
N LEU A 159 -4.71 2.45 -6.50
CA LEU A 159 -4.10 2.20 -7.81
C LEU A 159 -2.80 2.97 -8.00
N VAL A 160 -2.79 4.27 -7.68
CA VAL A 160 -1.57 5.08 -7.78
C VAL A 160 -0.53 4.67 -6.75
N GLY A 161 -0.95 4.33 -5.52
CA GLY A 161 -0.05 3.77 -4.51
C GLY A 161 0.64 2.50 -5.00
N ALA A 162 -0.10 1.59 -5.62
CA ALA A 162 0.44 0.37 -6.22
C ALA A 162 1.42 0.68 -7.37
N LEU A 163 1.05 1.59 -8.29
CA LEU A 163 1.90 1.97 -9.42
C LEU A 163 3.23 2.57 -8.95
N ILE A 164 3.19 3.52 -8.01
CA ILE A 164 4.39 4.11 -7.41
C ILE A 164 5.24 3.01 -6.77
N GLY A 165 4.60 2.08 -6.06
CA GLY A 165 5.27 0.97 -5.41
C GLY A 165 6.04 0.08 -6.39
N VAL A 166 5.39 -0.38 -7.47
CA VAL A 166 6.05 -1.18 -8.51
C VAL A 166 7.20 -0.40 -9.14
N VAL A 167 6.99 0.86 -9.52
CA VAL A 167 8.01 1.69 -10.19
C VAL A 167 9.27 1.85 -9.32
N ILE A 168 9.11 2.15 -8.02
CA ILE A 168 10.26 2.30 -7.12
C ILE A 168 10.97 0.95 -6.94
N ALA A 169 10.22 -0.12 -6.65
CA ALA A 169 10.79 -1.45 -6.43
C ALA A 169 11.54 -1.96 -7.67
N SER A 170 10.93 -1.86 -8.86
CA SER A 170 11.57 -2.23 -10.13
C SER A 170 12.80 -1.37 -10.42
N GLY A 171 12.74 -0.06 -10.17
CA GLY A 171 13.90 0.82 -10.35
C GLY A 171 15.09 0.42 -9.47
N ILE A 172 14.82 0.02 -8.22
CA ILE A 172 15.84 -0.47 -7.29
C ILE A 172 16.42 -1.81 -7.76
N ILE A 173 15.57 -2.75 -8.18
CA ILE A 173 15.99 -4.05 -8.72
C ILE A 173 16.86 -3.86 -9.97
N CYS A 174 16.48 -2.96 -10.88
CA CYS A 174 17.26 -2.67 -12.08
C CYS A 174 18.58 -1.95 -11.77
N ALA A 175 18.64 -1.16 -10.68
CA ALA A 175 19.86 -0.48 -10.26
C ALA A 175 20.87 -1.40 -9.56
N ALA A 176 20.40 -2.49 -8.96
CA ALA A 176 21.23 -3.42 -8.17
C ALA A 176 22.50 -3.94 -8.86
N PRO A 177 22.46 -4.38 -10.14
CA PRO A 177 23.66 -4.84 -10.83
C PRO A 177 24.71 -3.73 -10.99
N PHE A 178 24.28 -2.48 -11.17
CA PHE A 178 25.18 -1.33 -11.32
C PHE A 178 25.88 -0.96 -10.01
N LEU A 179 25.35 -1.40 -8.86
CA LEU A 179 25.93 -1.20 -7.55
C LEU A 179 26.86 -2.35 -7.12
N ASN A 180 27.11 -3.32 -8.00
CA ASN A 180 27.85 -4.57 -7.72
C ASN A 180 27.24 -5.38 -6.56
N ILE A 181 25.92 -5.31 -6.39
CA ILE A 181 25.21 -6.06 -5.35
C ILE A 181 24.48 -7.22 -6.02
N ILE A 182 24.79 -8.44 -5.60
CA ILE A 182 24.08 -9.65 -6.04
C ILE A 182 22.74 -9.70 -5.30
N LEU A 183 21.64 -9.71 -6.06
CA LEU A 183 20.28 -9.94 -5.55
C LEU A 183 20.01 -11.43 -5.38
#